data_AF-L7JVA1-F1
#
_entry.id   AF-L7JVA1-F1
#
_cell.length_a   1.000
_cell.length_b   1.000
_cell.length_c   1.000
_cell.angle_alpha   90.00
_cell.angle_beta   90.00
_cell.angle_gamma   90.00
#
_symmetry.space_group_name_H-M   'P 1'
#
loop_
_entity.id
_entity.type
_entity.pdbx_description
1 polymer ?
#
loop_
_entity_poly.entity_id
_entity_poly.type
_entity_poly.pdbx_seq_one_letter_code
_entity_poly.pdbx_strand_id
1 'polypeptide(L)'
;MITTHLHFYGSSRTERMFFVFINAIICSSSLSYGYKTIRSVSEPNLYITLRDGILRLKESHEPLIGMESNMVKFEGLGDGLRIIVNEKAICKAGENNDMVVACDIATNKNTEWTVTNKSGGEVIETDGFCLTKDELDTRMETRGYRLSVEKCSKASNYMWKISEVDPMIYNGNLGEDVHSFAMPTPYVNFLGDKSTKKLYRLIHPPFYRAKERPEDARGVF
;
A
#
# COMPACT_ATOMS: atom_id res chain seq x y z
N MET A 1 -37.19 -2.15 22.32
CA MET A 1 -37.18 -1.28 23.51
C MET A 1 -37.23 -2.21 24.71
N ILE A 2 -36.10 -2.48 25.35
CA ILE A 2 -36.01 -3.47 26.45
C ILE A 2 -35.71 -2.68 27.72
N THR A 3 -36.70 -2.56 28.58
CA THR A 3 -36.61 -1.88 29.87
C THR A 3 -36.08 -2.89 30.89
N THR A 4 -34.84 -2.71 31.34
CA THR A 4 -34.25 -3.53 32.39
C THR A 4 -34.33 -2.78 33.72
N HIS A 5 -35.17 -3.27 34.63
CA HIS A 5 -35.27 -2.78 36.00
C HIS A 5 -34.11 -3.33 36.84
N LEU A 6 -33.28 -2.42 37.37
CA LEU A 6 -32.25 -2.72 38.36
C LEU A 6 -32.78 -2.37 39.75
N HIS A 7 -32.95 -3.39 40.60
CA HIS A 7 -33.19 -3.22 42.03
C HIS A 7 -31.87 -3.19 42.78
N PHE A 8 -31.66 -2.15 43.60
CA PHE A 8 -30.59 -2.08 44.59
C PHE A 8 -31.15 -2.38 45.98
N TYR A 9 -30.65 -3.43 46.62
CA TYR A 9 -30.86 -3.70 48.05
C TYR A 9 -29.60 -3.28 48.81
N GLY A 10 -29.77 -2.41 49.81
CA GLY A 10 -28.71 -2.01 50.73
C GLY A 10 -28.52 -3.03 51.85
N SER A 11 -27.28 -3.37 52.16
CA SER A 11 -26.91 -3.93 53.45
C SER A 11 -25.42 -3.71 53.73
N SER A 12 -25.14 -3.28 54.96
CA SER A 12 -23.83 -2.96 55.50
C SER A 12 -23.08 -4.22 55.97
N ARG A 13 -21.85 -4.42 55.50
CA ARG A 13 -20.66 -4.86 56.28
C ARG A 13 -19.56 -5.32 55.32
N THR A 14 -18.46 -4.57 55.31
CA THR A 14 -17.06 -5.06 55.28
C THR A 14 -16.83 -6.48 54.77
N GLU A 15 -16.89 -6.67 53.46
CA GLU A 15 -16.00 -7.57 52.75
C GLU A 15 -15.56 -6.84 51.47
N ARG A 16 -14.25 -6.57 51.38
CA ARG A 16 -13.61 -5.98 50.20
C ARG A 16 -13.67 -7.01 49.07
N MET A 17 -14.84 -7.17 48.47
CA MET A 17 -15.00 -7.95 47.25
C MET A 17 -14.41 -7.11 46.12
N PHE A 18 -13.10 -7.27 45.93
CA PHE A 18 -12.33 -6.80 44.78
C PHE A 18 -12.97 -7.46 43.54
N PHE A 19 -14.00 -6.83 42.98
CA PHE A 19 -14.48 -7.14 41.65
C PHE A 19 -13.41 -6.64 40.69
N VAL A 20 -12.39 -7.49 40.49
CA VAL A 20 -11.50 -7.41 39.34
C VAL A 20 -12.40 -7.73 38.14
N PHE A 21 -13.00 -6.69 37.56
CA PHE A 21 -13.52 -6.76 36.21
C PHE A 21 -12.32 -7.02 35.30
N ILE A 22 -11.98 -8.30 35.14
CA ILE A 22 -11.20 -8.79 34.02
C ILE A 22 -12.08 -8.55 32.81
N ASN A 23 -12.11 -7.30 32.33
CA ASN A 23 -12.45 -7.01 30.96
C ASN A 23 -11.41 -7.80 30.17
N ALA A 24 -11.81 -8.98 29.73
CA ALA A 24 -11.11 -9.72 28.71
C ALA A 24 -11.03 -8.75 27.52
N ILE A 25 -9.90 -8.05 27.43
CA ILE A 25 -9.48 -7.38 26.22
C ILE A 25 -9.23 -8.55 25.27
N ILE A 26 -10.30 -8.98 24.60
CA ILE A 26 -10.20 -9.82 23.43
C ILE A 26 -9.57 -8.90 22.38
N CYS A 27 -8.25 -8.77 22.44
CA CYS A 27 -7.42 -8.23 21.37
C CYS A 27 -7.52 -9.22 20.22
N SER A 28 -8.65 -9.22 19.51
CA SER A 28 -8.77 -9.83 18.20
C SER A 28 -8.01 -8.96 17.21
N SER A 29 -6.68 -8.94 17.30
CA SER A 29 -5.82 -8.25 16.35
C SER A 29 -5.62 -9.16 15.13
N SER A 30 -6.65 -9.27 14.28
CA SER A 30 -6.52 -9.91 12.97
C SER A 30 -5.72 -9.05 11.97
N LEU A 31 -5.18 -7.91 12.41
CA LEU A 31 -4.21 -7.09 11.70
C LEU A 31 -2.80 -7.54 12.07
N SER A 32 -2.46 -8.75 11.63
CA SER A 32 -1.11 -9.28 11.74
C SER A 32 -0.14 -8.51 10.83
N TYR A 33 1.14 -8.45 11.16
CA TYR A 33 2.18 -8.00 10.23
C TYR A 33 2.34 -9.00 9.09
N GLY A 34 2.80 -8.55 7.91
CA GLY A 34 3.06 -9.44 6.77
C GLY A 34 2.55 -8.90 5.43
N TYR A 35 2.53 -9.79 4.42
CA TYR A 35 2.10 -9.46 3.07
C TYR A 35 0.59 -9.60 2.92
N LYS A 36 -0.03 -8.59 2.31
CA LYS A 36 -1.47 -8.43 2.18
C LYS A 36 -1.83 -7.82 0.84
N THR A 37 -3.13 -7.77 0.57
CA THR A 37 -3.73 -6.92 -0.47
C THR A 37 -4.76 -6.00 0.18
N ILE A 38 -4.99 -4.85 -0.45
CA ILE A 38 -6.00 -3.88 0.00
C ILE A 38 -6.93 -3.60 -1.17
N ARG A 39 -8.22 -3.94 -1.01
CA ARG A 39 -9.25 -3.74 -2.04
C ARG A 39 -10.42 -2.93 -1.54
N SER A 40 -11.11 -2.24 -2.43
CA SER A 40 -12.34 -1.52 -2.09
C SER A 40 -13.45 -2.50 -1.72
N VAL A 41 -14.20 -2.19 -0.66
CA VAL A 41 -15.41 -2.96 -0.29
C VAL A 41 -16.54 -2.69 -1.27
N SER A 42 -16.73 -1.42 -1.70
CA SER A 42 -17.80 -1.05 -2.63
C SER A 42 -17.53 -1.52 -4.06
N GLU A 43 -16.26 -1.63 -4.45
CA GLU A 43 -15.83 -2.07 -5.79
C GLU A 43 -14.76 -3.18 -5.66
N PRO A 44 -15.17 -4.44 -5.51
CA PRO A 44 -14.27 -5.57 -5.21
C PRO A 44 -13.16 -5.84 -6.21
N ASN A 45 -13.26 -5.33 -7.44
CA ASN A 45 -12.26 -5.46 -8.48
C ASN A 45 -11.14 -4.41 -8.38
N LEU A 46 -11.28 -3.41 -7.50
CA LEU A 46 -10.34 -2.31 -7.35
C LEU A 46 -9.36 -2.53 -6.20
N TYR A 47 -8.07 -2.48 -6.52
CA TYR A 47 -6.94 -2.72 -5.61
C TYR A 47 -6.01 -1.53 -5.52
N ILE A 48 -5.47 -1.29 -4.33
CA ILE A 48 -4.36 -0.35 -4.18
C ILE A 48 -3.15 -0.95 -4.90
N THR A 49 -2.66 -0.22 -5.90
CA THR A 49 -1.61 -0.67 -6.79
C THR A 49 -0.57 0.43 -6.94
N LEU A 50 0.70 0.02 -6.96
CA LEU A 50 1.83 0.89 -7.32
C LEU A 50 2.36 0.50 -8.69
N ARG A 51 2.49 1.48 -9.58
CA ARG A 51 3.14 1.34 -10.88
C ARG A 51 3.91 2.60 -11.22
N ASP A 52 5.16 2.45 -11.67
CA ASP A 52 6.02 3.56 -12.09
C ASP A 52 6.12 4.67 -11.01
N GLY A 53 6.09 4.29 -9.73
CA GLY A 53 6.13 5.20 -8.58
C GLY A 53 4.81 5.90 -8.25
N ILE A 54 3.72 5.60 -8.95
CA ILE A 54 2.42 6.25 -8.79
C ILE A 54 1.42 5.29 -8.15
N LEU A 55 0.91 5.64 -6.97
CA LEU A 55 -0.16 4.90 -6.30
C LEU A 55 -1.52 5.22 -6.93
N ARG A 56 -2.28 4.17 -7.22
CA ARG A 56 -3.64 4.25 -7.75
C ARG A 56 -4.50 3.13 -7.20
N LEU A 57 -5.80 3.34 -7.22
CA LEU A 57 -6.79 2.29 -7.05
C LEU A 57 -7.22 1.82 -8.45
N LYS A 58 -6.87 0.59 -8.83
CA LYS A 58 -7.03 0.07 -10.21
C LYS A 58 -7.70 -1.29 -10.25
N GLU A 59 -8.37 -1.57 -11.36
CA GLU A 59 -8.83 -2.92 -11.67
C GLU A 59 -7.63 -3.86 -11.76
N SER A 60 -7.66 -4.93 -10.98
CA SER A 60 -6.56 -5.88 -10.88
C SER A 60 -7.05 -7.25 -10.40
N HIS A 61 -6.15 -8.22 -10.31
CA HIS A 61 -6.38 -9.53 -9.71
C HIS A 61 -5.38 -9.76 -8.56
N GLU A 62 -5.80 -10.43 -7.49
CA GLU A 62 -4.92 -10.72 -6.35
C GLU A 62 -4.13 -12.02 -6.55
N PRO A 63 -2.85 -12.09 -6.12
CA PRO A 63 -1.88 -11.00 -5.99
C PRO A 63 -1.08 -10.79 -7.29
N LEU A 64 -0.75 -9.54 -7.59
CA LEU A 64 0.18 -9.13 -8.65
C LEU A 64 1.48 -8.61 -8.04
N ILE A 65 2.60 -9.05 -8.61
CA ILE A 65 3.96 -8.60 -8.27
C ILE A 65 4.73 -8.20 -9.54
N GLY A 66 5.74 -7.34 -9.41
CA GLY A 66 6.58 -6.86 -10.51
C GLY A 66 6.44 -5.36 -10.76
N MET A 67 6.39 -4.95 -12.04
CA MET A 67 6.26 -3.53 -12.43
C MET A 67 4.97 -2.86 -11.91
N GLU A 68 3.92 -3.65 -11.77
CA GLU A 68 2.64 -3.25 -11.20
C GLU A 68 2.35 -4.21 -10.04
N SER A 69 2.28 -3.69 -8.82
CA SER A 69 2.10 -4.50 -7.61
C SER A 69 0.90 -4.03 -6.81
N ASN A 70 -0.02 -4.95 -6.51
CA ASN A 70 -1.10 -4.74 -5.54
C ASN A 70 -0.85 -5.45 -4.20
N MET A 71 0.26 -6.20 -4.12
CA MET A 71 0.74 -6.77 -2.87
C MET A 71 1.43 -5.70 -2.06
N VAL A 72 1.04 -5.60 -0.79
CA VAL A 72 1.54 -4.64 0.18
C VAL A 72 2.10 -5.37 1.39
N LYS A 73 3.08 -4.78 2.08
CA LYS A 73 3.65 -5.30 3.33
C LYS A 73 3.28 -4.38 4.48
N PHE A 74 2.72 -4.96 5.53
CA PHE A 74 2.41 -4.28 6.79
C PHE A 74 3.58 -4.49 7.75
N GLU A 75 4.24 -3.40 8.13
CA GLU A 75 5.33 -3.37 9.11
C GLU A 75 4.96 -2.50 10.31
N GLY A 76 5.36 -2.88 11.53
CA GLY A 76 5.11 -2.06 12.72
C GLY A 76 5.88 -0.75 12.69
N LEU A 77 5.24 0.34 13.11
CA LEU A 77 5.85 1.66 13.23
C LEU A 77 5.24 2.41 14.41
N GLY A 78 5.94 2.46 15.55
CA GLY A 78 5.41 3.10 16.76
C GLY A 78 4.15 2.37 17.26
N ASP A 79 3.07 3.13 17.43
CA ASP A 79 1.76 2.62 17.83
C ASP A 79 0.88 2.21 16.61
N GLY A 80 1.31 2.60 15.41
CA GLY A 80 0.66 2.24 14.15
C GLY A 80 1.46 1.25 13.30
N LEU A 81 1.23 1.36 11.99
CA LEU A 81 1.87 0.54 10.98
C LEU A 81 2.28 1.36 9.77
N ARG A 82 3.29 0.86 9.07
CA ARG A 82 3.72 1.31 7.76
C ARG A 82 3.19 0.33 6.71
N ILE A 83 2.57 0.87 5.67
CA ILE A 83 2.11 0.08 4.51
C ILE A 83 3.11 0.30 3.38
N ILE A 84 3.74 -0.77 2.90
CA ILE A 84 4.82 -0.72 1.90
C ILE A 84 4.38 -1.43 0.63
N VAL A 85 4.58 -0.81 -0.53
CA VAL A 85 4.33 -1.39 -1.86
C VAL A 85 5.58 -1.18 -2.69
N ASN A 86 6.15 -2.25 -3.24
CA ASN A 86 7.38 -2.22 -4.06
C ASN A 86 8.48 -1.31 -3.47
N GLU A 87 8.88 -1.57 -2.21
CA GLU A 87 9.91 -0.83 -1.46
C GLU A 87 9.61 0.65 -1.16
N LYS A 88 8.40 1.13 -1.46
CA LYS A 88 7.94 2.49 -1.13
C LYS A 88 6.86 2.45 -0.07
N ALA A 89 6.88 3.39 0.87
CA ALA A 89 5.82 3.54 1.85
C ALA A 89 4.64 4.32 1.25
N ILE A 90 3.41 3.93 1.57
CA ILE A 90 2.22 4.76 1.33
C ILE A 90 2.25 5.91 2.34
N CYS A 91 2.12 7.15 1.88
CA CYS A 91 2.21 8.32 2.72
C CYS A 91 1.19 9.40 2.33
N LYS A 92 0.75 10.18 3.32
CA LYS A 92 0.06 11.46 3.07
C LYS A 92 1.10 12.48 2.58
N ALA A 93 0.80 13.15 1.46
CA ALA A 93 1.76 14.02 0.77
C ALA A 93 2.21 15.23 1.60
N GLY A 94 1.45 15.64 2.61
CA GLY A 94 1.78 16.73 3.53
C GLY A 94 0.62 17.01 4.49
N GLU A 95 0.85 17.85 5.50
CA GLU A 95 -0.17 18.16 6.52
C GLU A 95 -1.46 18.73 5.91
N ASN A 96 -1.30 19.66 4.96
CA ASN A 96 -2.37 20.37 4.25
C ASN A 96 -2.65 19.81 2.84
N ASN A 97 -2.20 18.58 2.56
CA ASN A 97 -2.40 17.93 1.28
C ASN A 97 -3.18 16.63 1.48
N ASP A 98 -4.32 16.52 0.81
CA ASP A 98 -5.19 15.35 0.85
C ASP A 98 -4.66 14.18 0.01
N MET A 99 -3.66 14.39 -0.84
CA MET A 99 -3.14 13.35 -1.72
C MET A 99 -2.36 12.28 -0.95
N VAL A 100 -2.54 11.04 -1.39
CA VAL A 100 -1.74 9.88 -0.98
C VAL A 100 -0.74 9.54 -2.08
N VAL A 101 0.54 9.42 -1.70
CA VAL A 101 1.66 9.20 -2.62
C VAL A 101 2.60 8.09 -2.11
N ALA A 102 3.52 7.65 -2.97
CA ALA A 102 4.58 6.73 -2.59
C ALA A 102 5.81 7.52 -2.11
N CYS A 103 6.26 7.25 -0.88
CA CYS A 103 7.43 7.87 -0.26
C CYS A 103 8.57 6.86 -0.10
N ASP A 104 9.79 7.37 0.02
CA ASP A 104 10.92 6.58 0.53
C ASP A 104 10.69 6.20 2.00
N ILE A 105 11.11 4.98 2.38
CA ILE A 105 10.86 4.41 3.72
C ILE A 105 11.56 5.20 4.83
N ALA A 106 12.70 5.83 4.53
CA ALA A 106 13.56 6.45 5.53
C ALA A 106 13.04 7.80 6.08
N THR A 107 12.06 8.45 5.44
CA THR A 107 11.99 9.91 5.51
C THR A 107 10.83 10.56 6.25
N ASN A 108 9.69 9.94 6.60
CA ASN A 108 8.49 10.77 6.84
C ASN A 108 7.59 10.48 8.05
N LYS A 109 7.22 11.59 8.73
CA LYS A 109 6.15 11.75 9.74
C LYS A 109 4.72 11.50 9.24
N ASN A 110 4.55 11.07 7.98
CA ASN A 110 3.24 10.89 7.34
C ASN A 110 3.05 9.46 6.80
N THR A 111 3.83 8.50 7.31
CA THR A 111 3.83 7.09 6.89
C THR A 111 3.19 6.16 7.92
N GLU A 112 2.78 6.70 9.07
CA GLU A 112 2.11 5.97 10.12
C GLU A 112 0.61 5.93 9.84
N TRP A 113 0.11 4.72 9.74
CA TRP A 113 -1.29 4.42 9.54
C TRP A 113 -1.80 3.60 10.73
N THR A 114 -3.07 3.76 11.06
CA THR A 114 -3.80 2.88 11.97
C THR A 114 -4.87 2.17 11.17
N VAL A 115 -5.11 0.89 11.46
CA VAL A 115 -6.20 0.16 10.83
C VAL A 115 -7.20 -0.30 11.88
N THR A 116 -8.45 0.09 11.70
CA THR A 116 -9.54 -0.24 12.62
C THR A 116 -10.58 -1.11 11.93
N ASN A 117 -10.93 -2.24 12.54
CA ASN A 117 -12.01 -3.09 12.05
C ASN A 117 -13.38 -2.46 12.39
N LYS A 118 -14.26 -2.34 11.39
CA LYS A 118 -15.63 -1.81 11.51
C LYS A 118 -16.63 -2.80 10.91
N SER A 119 -17.92 -2.59 11.20
CA SER A 119 -18.99 -3.35 10.56
C SER A 119 -18.98 -3.10 9.05
N GLY A 120 -18.47 -4.06 8.27
CA GLY A 120 -18.43 -4.01 6.81
C GLY A 120 -17.02 -3.97 6.19
N GLY A 121 -15.97 -3.76 6.98
CA GLY A 121 -14.59 -3.73 6.47
C GLY A 121 -13.62 -3.08 7.43
N GLU A 122 -12.41 -2.86 6.95
CA GLU A 122 -11.35 -2.18 7.66
C GLU A 122 -11.28 -0.70 7.23
N VAL A 123 -10.99 0.19 8.18
CA VAL A 123 -10.74 1.61 7.93
C VAL A 123 -9.25 1.87 8.15
N ILE A 124 -8.60 2.52 7.18
CA ILE A 124 -7.17 2.86 7.22
C ILE A 124 -7.06 4.37 7.48
N GLU A 125 -6.47 4.75 8.62
CA GLU A 125 -6.48 6.11 9.15
C GLU A 125 -5.05 6.66 9.36
N THR A 126 -4.87 7.96 9.21
CA THR A 126 -3.65 8.69 9.58
C THR A 126 -4.04 10.10 10.06
N ASP A 127 -3.55 10.54 11.22
CA ASP A 127 -3.84 11.85 11.81
C ASP A 127 -5.33 12.24 11.85
N GLY A 128 -6.24 11.27 12.08
CA GLY A 128 -7.69 11.49 12.10
C GLY A 128 -8.35 11.64 10.72
N PHE A 129 -7.60 11.40 9.65
CA PHE A 129 -8.10 11.29 8.28
C PHE A 129 -8.12 9.83 7.82
N CYS A 130 -9.10 9.47 7.01
CA CYS A 130 -9.33 8.14 6.47
C CYS A 130 -8.89 8.08 5.01
N LEU A 131 -8.19 7.01 4.64
CA LEU A 131 -7.84 6.71 3.25
C LEU A 131 -9.12 6.48 2.44
N THR A 132 -9.29 7.22 1.34
CA THR A 132 -10.47 7.16 0.48
C THR A 132 -10.11 7.07 -0.99
N LYS A 133 -11.09 6.64 -1.78
CA LYS A 133 -11.07 6.73 -3.25
C LYS A 133 -11.46 8.14 -3.68
N ASP A 134 -10.66 8.72 -4.54
CA ASP A 134 -10.84 10.06 -5.11
C ASP A 134 -11.21 9.97 -6.62
N GLU A 135 -11.04 11.06 -7.36
CA GLU A 135 -11.29 11.20 -8.78
C GLU A 135 -10.59 10.15 -9.66
N LEU A 136 -11.26 9.78 -10.75
CA LEU A 136 -10.71 8.92 -11.80
C LEU A 136 -9.66 9.69 -12.61
N ASP A 137 -8.44 9.18 -12.64
CA ASP A 137 -7.38 9.61 -13.54
C ASP A 137 -7.50 8.84 -14.86
N THR A 138 -7.77 9.56 -15.95
CA THR A 138 -8.02 8.97 -17.28
C THR A 138 -6.77 8.90 -18.16
N ARG A 139 -5.64 9.46 -17.71
CA ARG A 139 -4.38 9.42 -18.46
C ARG A 139 -3.91 7.97 -18.60
N MET A 140 -3.41 7.61 -19.79
CA MET A 140 -3.05 6.21 -20.08
C MET A 140 -1.96 5.67 -19.15
N GLU A 141 -0.99 6.50 -18.74
CA GLU A 141 0.10 6.04 -17.87
C GLU A 141 -0.35 5.83 -16.42
N THR A 142 -1.33 6.61 -15.95
CA THR A 142 -1.75 6.66 -14.53
C THR A 142 -3.19 6.23 -14.30
N ARG A 143 -3.79 5.55 -15.30
CA ARG A 143 -5.19 5.15 -15.31
C ARG A 143 -5.59 4.51 -13.99
N GLY A 144 -6.74 4.92 -13.45
CA GLY A 144 -7.27 4.43 -12.18
C GLY A 144 -7.72 5.57 -11.28
N TYR A 145 -8.29 5.25 -10.14
CA TYR A 145 -8.71 6.27 -9.19
C TYR A 145 -7.51 6.74 -8.38
N ARG A 146 -7.48 8.05 -8.11
CA ARG A 146 -6.55 8.62 -7.15
C ARG A 146 -6.91 8.15 -5.75
N LEU A 147 -5.91 8.11 -4.88
CA LEU A 147 -6.09 7.90 -3.46
C LEU A 147 -5.91 9.26 -2.77
N SER A 148 -6.82 9.56 -1.86
CA SER A 148 -6.74 10.75 -1.01
C SER A 148 -7.04 10.38 0.45
N VAL A 149 -6.93 11.36 1.33
CA VAL A 149 -7.39 11.28 2.71
C VAL A 149 -8.48 12.30 2.95
N GLU A 150 -9.54 11.89 3.64
CA GLU A 150 -10.64 12.77 4.03
C GLU A 150 -10.89 12.64 5.53
N LYS A 151 -11.52 13.63 6.14
CA LYS A 151 -11.89 13.52 7.57
C LYS A 151 -12.79 12.30 7.76
N CYS A 152 -12.42 11.41 8.67
CA CYS A 152 -13.19 10.20 8.94
C CYS A 152 -14.64 10.54 9.29
N SER A 153 -15.58 10.04 8.48
CA SER A 153 -17.01 10.28 8.64
C SER A 153 -17.75 8.96 8.90
N LYS A 154 -18.99 8.81 8.43
CA LYS A 154 -19.74 7.53 8.44
C LYS A 154 -19.93 6.95 7.03
N ALA A 155 -19.31 7.55 6.01
CA ALA A 155 -19.44 7.12 4.62
C ALA A 155 -18.81 5.73 4.37
N SER A 156 -19.21 5.06 3.28
CA SER A 156 -18.67 3.72 2.95
C SER A 156 -17.48 3.75 1.98
N ASN A 157 -17.18 4.89 1.37
CA ASN A 157 -16.13 5.05 0.36
C ASN A 157 -14.69 4.94 0.89
N TYR A 158 -14.52 4.84 2.22
CA TYR A 158 -13.23 4.58 2.87
C TYR A 158 -13.15 3.18 3.53
N MET A 159 -14.09 2.28 3.21
CA MET A 159 -14.07 0.89 3.70
C MET A 159 -13.23 0.01 2.78
N TRP A 160 -12.25 -0.63 3.38
CA TRP A 160 -11.30 -1.50 2.71
C TRP A 160 -11.52 -2.95 3.12
N LYS A 161 -11.16 -3.87 2.25
CA LYS A 161 -11.01 -5.28 2.57
C LYS A 161 -9.53 -5.62 2.51
N ILE A 162 -8.97 -6.02 3.64
CA ILE A 162 -7.57 -6.42 3.77
C ILE A 162 -7.52 -7.95 3.84
N SER A 163 -6.78 -8.57 2.92
CA SER A 163 -6.64 -10.03 2.83
C SER A 163 -5.17 -10.41 3.00
N GLU A 164 -4.91 -11.52 3.72
CA GLU A 164 -3.58 -12.12 3.78
C GLU A 164 -3.18 -12.67 2.40
N VAL A 165 -1.92 -12.49 2.01
CA VAL A 165 -1.35 -13.15 0.83
C VAL A 165 -0.61 -14.40 1.28
N ASP A 166 -0.91 -15.53 0.64
CA ASP A 166 -0.20 -16.78 0.93
C ASP A 166 1.30 -16.62 0.58
N PRO A 167 2.22 -16.81 1.54
CA PRO A 167 3.66 -16.70 1.30
C PRO A 167 4.18 -17.68 0.23
N MET A 168 3.46 -18.76 -0.10
CA MET A 168 3.83 -19.65 -1.20
C MET A 168 3.73 -18.97 -2.56
N ILE A 169 2.78 -18.04 -2.74
CA ILE A 169 2.62 -17.27 -4.00
C ILE A 169 3.78 -16.28 -4.17
N TYR A 170 4.32 -15.75 -3.08
CA TYR A 170 5.48 -14.86 -3.10
C TYR A 170 6.75 -15.58 -3.59
N ASN A 171 7.02 -16.78 -3.07
CA ASN A 171 8.23 -17.53 -3.41
C ASN A 171 8.20 -18.12 -4.83
N GLY A 172 7.02 -18.42 -5.38
CA GLY A 172 6.88 -19.00 -6.72
C GLY A 172 7.33 -18.06 -7.85
N ASN A 173 7.15 -16.75 -7.68
CA ASN A 173 7.46 -15.76 -8.72
C ASN A 173 8.82 -15.06 -8.54
N LEU A 174 9.51 -15.27 -7.42
CA LEU A 174 10.91 -14.84 -7.21
C LEU A 174 11.92 -15.92 -7.62
N GLY A 175 11.45 -17.10 -8.03
CA GLY A 175 12.25 -18.32 -8.18
C GLY A 175 12.63 -18.74 -9.60
N GLU A 176 12.21 -18.06 -10.66
CA GLU A 176 12.57 -18.46 -12.04
C GLU A 176 13.64 -17.57 -12.72
N ASP A 177 14.28 -16.66 -11.98
CA ASP A 177 15.44 -15.90 -12.48
C ASP A 177 16.72 -16.12 -11.64
N VAL A 178 16.81 -17.25 -10.94
CA VAL A 178 18.09 -17.73 -10.38
C VAL A 178 18.47 -19.02 -11.08
N HIS A 179 19.36 -18.87 -12.06
CA HIS A 179 20.00 -19.89 -12.88
C HIS A 179 19.28 -20.36 -14.15
N SER A 180 19.12 -19.43 -15.10
CA SER A 180 19.66 -19.73 -16.43
C SER A 180 21.19 -19.82 -16.33
N PHE A 181 21.71 -20.93 -15.78
CA PHE A 181 23.02 -21.38 -16.23
C PHE A 181 22.85 -21.55 -17.72
N ALA A 182 23.43 -20.64 -18.50
CA ALA A 182 23.91 -21.01 -19.81
C ALA A 182 24.77 -22.25 -19.57
N MET A 183 24.21 -23.44 -19.79
CA MET A 183 25.05 -24.58 -20.10
C MET A 183 25.92 -24.05 -21.24
N PRO A 184 27.26 -24.08 -21.12
CA PRO A 184 28.10 -23.75 -22.24
C PRO A 184 27.63 -24.67 -23.36
N THR A 185 27.02 -24.09 -24.39
CA THR A 185 26.80 -24.78 -25.64
C THR A 185 28.17 -25.36 -26.00
N PRO A 186 28.28 -26.68 -26.25
CA PRO A 186 29.54 -27.21 -26.73
C PRO A 186 29.88 -26.40 -27.99
N TYR A 187 31.01 -25.70 -27.93
CA TYR A 187 31.60 -25.05 -29.09
C TYR A 187 31.81 -26.15 -30.14
N VAL A 188 30.85 -26.29 -31.06
CA VAL A 188 31.11 -26.95 -32.32
C VAL A 188 31.90 -25.94 -33.13
N ASN A 189 33.22 -26.14 -33.17
CA ASN A 189 34.11 -25.45 -34.11
C ASN A 189 33.67 -25.79 -35.54
N PHE A 190 32.76 -25.00 -36.10
CA PHE A 190 32.65 -24.89 -37.55
C PHE A 190 33.75 -23.96 -38.03
N LEU A 191 34.88 -24.58 -38.34
CA LEU A 191 35.86 -24.05 -39.27
C LEU A 191 35.14 -23.65 -40.57
N GLY A 192 35.17 -22.35 -40.85
CA GLY A 192 35.05 -21.83 -42.20
C GLY A 192 33.70 -21.25 -42.57
N ASP A 193 33.50 -19.97 -42.27
CA ASP A 193 33.06 -19.07 -43.34
C ASP A 193 33.56 -17.64 -43.10
N LYS A 194 34.28 -17.10 -44.08
CA LYS A 194 34.79 -15.73 -44.11
C LYS A 194 33.85 -14.91 -44.99
N SER A 195 32.70 -14.50 -44.48
CA SER A 195 31.92 -13.46 -45.15
C SER A 195 30.84 -12.87 -44.25
N THR A 196 31.13 -11.70 -43.68
CA THR A 196 30.31 -10.47 -43.75
C THR A 196 30.49 -9.61 -42.50
N LYS A 197 31.19 -8.48 -42.71
CA LYS A 197 31.14 -7.33 -41.81
C LYS A 197 29.71 -6.79 -41.79
N LYS A 198 29.01 -6.91 -40.67
CA LYS A 198 27.88 -6.02 -40.35
C LYS A 198 28.15 -5.30 -39.03
N LEU A 199 28.30 -3.99 -39.22
CA LEU A 199 28.56 -2.95 -38.25
C LEU A 199 27.34 -2.79 -37.33
N TYR A 200 27.42 -3.27 -36.09
CA TYR A 200 26.43 -2.90 -35.07
C TYR A 200 26.76 -1.50 -34.55
N ARG A 201 25.99 -0.50 -35.01
CA ARG A 201 25.97 0.83 -34.39
C ARG A 201 25.23 0.71 -33.06
N LEU A 202 25.94 0.96 -31.96
CA LEU A 202 25.34 1.31 -30.68
C LEU A 202 24.47 2.56 -30.88
N ILE A 203 23.16 2.41 -30.71
CA ILE A 203 22.24 3.53 -30.58
C ILE A 203 22.13 3.79 -29.08
N HIS A 204 22.85 4.80 -28.59
CA HIS A 204 22.60 5.35 -27.26
C HIS A 204 21.25 6.09 -27.27
N PRO A 205 20.34 5.83 -26.31
CA PRO A 205 19.16 6.67 -26.15
C PRO A 205 19.59 8.09 -25.73
N PRO A 206 18.91 9.15 -26.23
CA PRO A 206 19.23 10.51 -25.87
C PRO A 206 18.87 10.78 -24.40
N PHE A 207 19.86 11.25 -23.65
CA PHE A 207 19.68 11.84 -22.32
C PHE A 207 18.69 13.01 -22.42
N TYR A 208 17.61 12.97 -21.64
CA TYR A 208 16.73 14.12 -21.47
C TYR A 208 17.46 15.18 -20.64
N ARG A 209 17.70 16.32 -21.28
CA ARG A 209 18.22 17.55 -20.68
C ARG A 209 17.16 18.10 -19.72
N ALA A 210 17.50 18.21 -18.43
CA ALA A 210 16.66 18.90 -17.46
C ALA A 210 16.36 20.32 -17.97
N LYS A 211 15.08 20.67 -18.04
CA LYS A 211 14.62 22.00 -18.45
C LYS A 211 14.84 22.94 -17.27
N GLU A 212 15.88 23.75 -17.34
CA GLU A 212 16.13 24.83 -16.40
C GLU A 212 14.90 25.76 -16.36
N ARG A 213 14.42 25.99 -15.14
CA ARG A 213 13.27 26.85 -14.83
C ARG A 213 13.81 28.29 -14.84
N PRO A 214 13.26 29.23 -15.63
CA PRO A 214 13.72 30.60 -15.60
C PRO A 214 13.36 31.24 -14.25
N GLU A 215 14.39 31.74 -13.58
CA GLU A 215 14.26 32.71 -12.49
C GLU A 215 13.79 34.06 -13.04
N ASP A 216 13.18 34.83 -12.14
CA ASP A 216 12.88 36.26 -12.20
C ASP A 216 11.69 36.78 -13.01
N ALA A 217 10.70 37.28 -12.25
CA ALA A 217 10.34 38.70 -12.33
C ALA A 217 9.74 39.16 -11.00
N ARG A 218 10.56 39.82 -10.17
CA ARG A 218 10.09 40.75 -9.14
C ARG A 218 9.48 41.96 -9.83
N GLY A 219 8.19 42.19 -9.64
CA GLY A 219 7.52 43.45 -9.94
C GLY A 219 7.21 44.19 -8.66
N VAL A 220 8.04 45.20 -8.36
CA VAL A 220 7.74 46.28 -7.42
C VAL A 220 6.74 47.20 -8.10
N PHE A 221 5.58 47.47 -7.48
CA PHE A 221 4.94 48.78 -7.25
C PHE A 221 3.60 48.57 -6.56
#